data_AF-A0A2I4E6C5-F1
#
_entry.id   AF-A0A2I4E6C5-F1
#
_cell.length_a   1.000
_cell.length_b   1.000
_cell.length_c   1.000
_cell.angle_alpha   90.00
_cell.angle_beta   90.00
_cell.angle_gamma   90.00
#
_symmetry.space_group_name_H-M   'P 1'
#
loop_
_entity.id
_entity.type
_entity.pdbx_description
1 polymer ?
#
loop_
_entity_poly.entity_id
_entity_poly.type
_entity_poly.pdbx_seq_one_letter_code
_entity_poly.pdbx_strand_id
1 'polypeptide(L)'
;MEDANTFDPDLVHAIFKLVWNRRALERERNEGADALDIQVGAGASKKNRPTYANANALKLSCELLRIFITEAVQRAATIAEAEGVSKIEATHLERILPQLLLDF
;
A
#
# COMPACT_ATOMS: atom_id res chain seq x y z
N MET A 1 -3.19 5.66 27.95
CA MET A 1 -2.80 6.79 27.07
C MET A 1 -2.08 6.16 25.90
N GLU A 2 -2.83 5.47 25.05
CA GLU A 2 -2.33 4.62 23.96
C GLU A 2 -3.22 4.97 22.79
N ASP A 3 -2.68 5.67 21.78
CA ASP A 3 -3.28 5.94 20.44
C ASP A 3 -2.54 7.08 19.71
N ALA A 4 -1.56 7.76 20.33
CA ALA A 4 -0.94 8.96 19.75
C ALA A 4 0.06 8.73 18.61
N ASN A 5 0.52 7.49 18.37
CA ASN A 5 1.63 7.19 17.43
C ASN A 5 1.26 6.27 16.25
N THR A 6 -0.03 6.01 16.00
CA THR A 6 -0.46 5.20 14.85
C THR A 6 -1.14 6.05 13.78
N PHE A 7 -1.33 5.47 12.59
CA PHE A 7 -1.99 6.16 11.49
C PHE A 7 -3.49 6.35 11.75
N ASP A 8 -4.03 7.50 11.32
CA ASP A 8 -5.47 7.74 11.32
C ASP A 8 -6.19 6.72 10.41
N PRO A 9 -7.14 5.92 10.94
CA PRO A 9 -7.89 4.96 10.15
C PRO A 9 -8.60 5.56 8.94
N ASP A 10 -9.08 6.81 9.02
CA ASP A 10 -9.76 7.45 7.90
C ASP A 10 -8.79 7.79 6.77
N LEU A 11 -7.56 8.20 7.10
CA LEU A 11 -6.49 8.38 6.13
C LEU A 11 -6.11 7.07 5.45
N VAL A 12 -5.89 6.00 6.21
CA VAL A 12 -5.55 4.68 5.65
C VAL A 12 -6.67 4.17 4.74
N HIS A 13 -7.92 4.36 5.14
CA HIS A 13 -9.07 4.02 4.33
C HIS A 13 -9.14 4.84 3.03
N ALA A 14 -8.80 6.14 3.07
CA ALA A 14 -8.73 6.98 1.87
C ALA A 14 -7.64 6.49 0.90
N ILE A 15 -6.47 6.09 1.40
CA ILE A 15 -5.39 5.49 0.59
C ILE A 15 -5.89 4.21 -0.09
N PHE A 16 -6.56 3.32 0.66
CA PHE A 16 -7.11 2.09 0.10
C PHE A 16 -8.17 2.35 -0.97
N LYS A 17 -9.12 3.26 -0.74
CA LYS A 17 -10.14 3.64 -1.72
C LYS A 17 -9.51 4.17 -3.01
N LEU A 18 -8.48 5.00 -2.90
CA LEU A 18 -7.76 5.53 -4.06
C LEU A 18 -7.18 4.39 -4.94
N VAL A 19 -6.52 3.41 -4.31
CA VAL A 19 -5.92 2.27 -5.02
C VAL A 19 -7.00 1.37 -5.62
N TRP A 20 -8.06 1.06 -4.87
CA TRP A 20 -9.15 0.21 -5.35
C TRP A 20 -9.90 0.85 -6.51
N ASN A 21 -10.19 2.16 -6.45
CA ASN A 21 -10.85 2.88 -7.53
C ASN A 21 -10.00 2.89 -8.81
N ARG A 22 -8.69 3.10 -8.68
CA ARG A 22 -7.76 3.03 -9.81
C ARG A 22 -7.77 1.64 -10.45
N ARG A 23 -7.65 0.58 -9.64
CA ARG A 23 -7.68 -0.82 -10.14
C ARG A 23 -9.02 -1.19 -10.75
N ALA A 24 -10.12 -0.69 -10.20
CA ALA A 24 -11.47 -0.92 -10.73
C ALA A 24 -11.63 -0.31 -12.13
N LEU A 25 -11.15 0.91 -12.34
CA LEU A 25 -11.16 1.59 -13.63
C LEU A 25 -10.25 0.91 -14.66
N GLU A 26 -9.08 0.44 -14.24
CA GLU A 26 -8.16 -0.33 -15.11
C GLU A 26 -8.80 -1.62 -15.63
N ARG A 27 -9.59 -2.32 -14.80
CA ARG A 27 -10.31 -3.52 -15.22
C ARG A 27 -11.39 -3.20 -16.25
N GLU A 28 -12.19 -2.16 -16.02
CA GLU A 28 -13.23 -1.73 -16.98
C GLU A 28 -12.63 -1.35 -18.33
N ARG A 29 -11.49 -0.65 -18.34
CA ARG A 29 -10.79 -0.30 -19.58
C ARG A 29 -10.29 -1.53 -20.34
N ASN A 30 -9.71 -2.51 -19.64
CA ASN A 30 -9.18 -3.71 -20.27
C ASN A 30 -10.30 -4.64 -20.77
N GLU A 31 -11.42 -4.75 -20.04
CA GLU A 31 -12.61 -5.50 -20.51
C GLU A 31 -13.27 -4.84 -21.74
N GLY A 32 -13.23 -3.51 -21.84
CA GLY A 32 -13.71 -2.78 -23.03
C GLY A 32 -12.85 -2.95 -24.29
N ALA A 33 -11.58 -3.33 -24.15
CA ALA A 33 -10.68 -3.62 -25.27
C ALA A 33 -10.88 -5.05 -25.81
N ASP A 34 -11.05 -6.04 -24.91
CA ASP A 34 -11.31 -7.45 -25.29
C ASP A 34 -12.72 -7.67 -25.88
N ALA A 35 -13.69 -6.81 -25.53
CA ALA A 35 -15.07 -6.91 -26.04
C ALA A 35 -15.21 -6.60 -27.54
N LEU A 36 -14.20 -6.02 -28.19
CA LEU A 36 -14.21 -5.75 -29.63
C LEU A 36 -13.83 -6.97 -30.48
N ASP A 37 -13.24 -8.02 -29.89
CA ASP A 37 -12.71 -9.18 -30.64
C ASP A 37 -13.50 -10.49 -30.48
N ILE A 38 -14.46 -10.60 -29.55
CA ILE A 38 -15.22 -11.86 -29.37
C ILE A 38 -16.72 -11.60 -29.17
N GLN A 39 -17.47 -11.63 -30.27
CA GLN A 39 -18.88 -12.02 -30.21
C GLN A 39 -18.96 -13.56 -30.11
N VAL A 40 -19.34 -14.08 -28.95
CA VAL A 40 -20.27 -15.20 -28.69
C VAL A 40 -20.05 -15.67 -27.24
N GLY A 41 -21.10 -15.59 -26.42
CA GLY A 41 -21.16 -16.29 -25.13
C GLY A 41 -21.58 -15.38 -23.98
N ALA A 42 -22.80 -15.61 -23.47
CA ALA A 42 -23.45 -14.96 -22.32
C ALA A 42 -22.50 -14.39 -21.25
N GLY A 43 -22.13 -13.12 -21.39
CA GLY A 43 -21.38 -12.38 -20.39
C GLY A 43 -22.30 -11.96 -19.26
N ALA A 44 -22.17 -12.60 -18.09
CA ALA A 44 -22.67 -12.00 -16.86
C ALA A 44 -22.01 -10.63 -16.74
N SER A 45 -22.80 -9.55 -16.86
CA SER A 45 -22.34 -8.19 -16.61
C SER A 45 -21.75 -8.16 -15.20
N LYS A 46 -20.41 -8.18 -15.10
CA LYS A 46 -19.70 -8.11 -13.83
C LYS A 46 -19.87 -6.69 -13.32
N LYS A 47 -21.03 -6.40 -12.72
CA LYS A 47 -21.26 -5.14 -12.01
C LYS A 47 -20.09 -4.93 -11.05
N ASN A 48 -19.37 -3.83 -11.24
CA ASN A 48 -18.16 -3.53 -10.51
C ASN A 48 -18.52 -3.44 -9.01
N ARG A 49 -18.15 -4.47 -8.24
CA ARG A 49 -18.49 -4.54 -6.83
C ARG A 49 -17.50 -3.66 -6.05
N PRO A 50 -17.96 -2.68 -5.27
CA PRO A 50 -17.07 -1.84 -4.48
C PRO A 50 -16.30 -2.71 -3.48
N THR A 51 -14.98 -2.50 -3.44
CA THR A 51 -14.08 -3.13 -2.45
C THR A 51 -14.06 -2.27 -1.18
N TYR A 52 -14.05 -2.90 -0.01
CA TYR A 52 -14.10 -2.22 1.30
C TYR A 52 -13.27 -2.98 2.34
N ALA A 53 -12.74 -2.26 3.34
CA ALA A 53 -12.07 -2.85 4.50
C ALA A 53 -12.88 -2.60 5.78
N ASN A 54 -13.15 -3.65 6.55
CA ASN A 54 -13.83 -3.52 7.84
C ASN A 54 -12.95 -2.79 8.87
N ALA A 55 -13.56 -2.37 9.99
CA ALA A 55 -12.87 -1.58 11.02
C ALA A 55 -11.64 -2.27 11.60
N ASN A 56 -11.68 -3.59 11.81
CA ASN A 56 -10.53 -4.35 12.36
C ASN A 56 -9.39 -4.43 11.34
N ALA A 57 -9.71 -4.66 10.06
CA ALA A 57 -8.73 -4.66 8.98
C ALA A 57 -8.07 -3.28 8.83
N LEU A 58 -8.84 -2.19 8.98
CA LEU A 58 -8.30 -0.83 8.96
C LEU A 58 -7.35 -0.58 10.14
N LYS A 59 -7.75 -0.93 11.37
CA LYS A 59 -6.88 -0.82 12.55
C LYS A 59 -5.57 -1.59 12.38
N LEU A 60 -5.65 -2.83 11.93
CA LEU A 60 -4.45 -3.64 11.69
C LEU A 60 -3.57 -3.05 10.57
N SER A 61 -4.18 -2.46 9.55
CA SER A 61 -3.45 -1.79 8.47
C SER A 61 -2.73 -0.52 8.96
N CYS A 62 -3.31 0.20 9.92
CA CYS A 62 -2.64 1.33 10.57
C CYS A 62 -1.37 0.87 11.29
N GLU A 63 -1.45 -0.25 12.02
CA GLU A 63 -0.29 -0.85 12.70
C GLU A 63 0.76 -1.38 11.71
N LEU A 64 0.32 -2.02 10.62
CA LEU A 64 1.23 -2.50 9.58
C LEU A 64 2.04 -1.35 8.97
N LEU A 65 1.38 -0.24 8.61
CA LEU A 65 2.05 0.95 8.08
C LEU A 65 2.99 1.57 9.11
N ARG A 66 2.59 1.63 10.39
CA ARG A 66 3.44 2.12 11.48
C ARG A 66 4.71 1.29 11.60
N ILE A 67 4.59 -0.04 11.59
CA ILE A 67 5.72 -0.97 11.68
C ILE A 67 6.62 -0.83 10.44
N PHE A 68 6.05 -0.80 9.24
CA PHE A 68 6.81 -0.63 8.00
C PHE A 68 7.68 0.64 8.02
N ILE A 69 7.11 1.78 8.42
CA ILE A 69 7.86 3.05 8.51
C ILE A 69 8.90 3.02 9.64
N THR A 70 8.56 2.42 10.78
CA THR A 70 9.50 2.29 11.90
C THR A 70 10.71 1.45 11.51
N GLU A 71 10.49 0.31 10.86
CA GLU A 71 11.55 -0.57 10.34
C GLU A 71 12.43 0.15 9.32
N ALA A 72 11.82 0.87 8.36
CA ALA A 72 12.57 1.64 7.37
C ALA A 72 13.51 2.67 8.02
N VAL A 73 12.99 3.43 9.00
CA VAL A 73 13.76 4.46 9.71
C VAL A 73 14.87 3.85 10.56
N GLN A 74 14.57 2.80 11.34
CA GLN A 74 15.56 2.16 12.21
C GLN A 74 16.70 1.54 11.41
N ARG A 75 16.40 0.81 10.33
CA ARG A 75 17.43 0.20 9.48
C ARG A 75 18.29 1.25 8.78
N ALA A 76 17.69 2.34 8.30
CA ALA A 76 18.44 3.44 7.71
C ALA A 76 19.29 4.19 8.76
N ALA A 77 18.81 4.33 9.99
CA ALA A 77 19.58 4.89 11.11
C ALA A 77 20.79 4.02 11.44
N THR A 78 20.66 2.69 11.47
CA THR A 78 21.79 1.78 11.69
C THR A 78 22.89 1.95 10.65
N ILE A 79 22.54 2.19 9.38
CA ILE A 79 23.55 2.50 8.36
C ILE A 79 24.21 3.85 8.63
N ALA A 80 23.43 4.89 8.94
CA ALA A 80 23.93 6.23 9.25
C ALA A 80 24.94 6.20 10.43
N GLU A 81 24.58 5.49 11.50
CA GLU A 81 25.42 5.30 12.68
C GLU A 81 26.72 4.56 12.37
N ALA A 82 26.66 3.52 11.53
CA ALA A 82 27.84 2.78 11.08
C ALA A 82 28.80 3.65 10.23
N GLU A 83 28.29 4.68 9.56
CA GLU A 83 29.07 5.68 8.83
C GLU A 83 29.52 6.87 9.71
N GLY A 84 29.12 6.89 10.99
CA GLY A 84 29.45 7.97 11.92
C GLY A 84 28.69 9.28 11.66
N VAL A 85 27.58 9.22 10.92
CA VAL A 85 26.71 10.39 10.65
C VAL A 85 25.46 10.35 11.51
N SER A 86 25.07 11.51 12.06
CA SER A 86 23.92 11.64 12.96
C SER A 86 22.60 11.94 12.25
N LYS A 87 22.60 12.01 10.92
CA LYS A 87 21.44 12.33 10.09
C LYS A 87 21.24 11.22 9.06
N ILE A 88 20.01 10.73 8.96
CA ILE A 88 19.62 9.80 7.89
C ILE A 88 19.56 10.57 6.57
N GLU A 89 20.30 10.09 5.58
CA GLU A 89 20.25 10.55 4.20
C GLU A 89 19.50 9.54 3.32
N ALA A 90 19.09 9.98 2.12
CA ALA A 90 18.36 9.13 1.18
C ALA A 90 19.15 7.87 0.81
N THR A 91 20.48 7.97 0.70
CA THR A 91 21.40 6.88 0.39
C THR A 91 21.33 5.74 1.42
N HIS A 92 21.09 6.04 2.71
CA HIS A 92 20.93 5.00 3.73
C HIS A 92 19.62 4.21 3.51
N LEU A 93 18.54 4.90 3.15
CA LEU A 93 17.26 4.27 2.84
C LEU A 93 17.37 3.41 1.57
N GLU A 94 18.01 3.92 0.52
CA GLU A 94 18.21 3.20 -0.75
C GLU A 94 18.94 1.86 -0.54
N ARG A 95 19.89 1.81 0.39
CA ARG A 95 20.64 0.58 0.69
C ARG A 95 19.81 -0.49 1.41
N ILE A 96 18.88 -0.09 2.29
CA ILE A 96 18.03 -1.05 3.01
C ILE A 96 16.77 -1.42 2.21
N LEU A 97 16.42 -0.62 1.19
CA LEU A 97 15.17 -0.76 0.45
C LEU A 97 14.95 -2.16 -0.17
N PRO A 98 15.97 -2.83 -0.78
CA PRO A 98 15.75 -4.16 -1.34
C PRO A 98 15.31 -5.17 -0.28
N GLN A 99 15.95 -5.18 0.89
CA GLN A 99 15.58 -6.11 1.95
C GLN A 99 14.28 -5.70 2.64
N LEU A 100 14.05 -4.40 2.85
CA LEU A 100 12.80 -3.89 3.40
C LEU A 100 11.59 -4.32 2.57
N LEU A 101 11.70 -4.32 1.24
CA LEU A 101 10.63 -4.76 0.34
C LEU A 101 10.52 -6.28 0.21
N LEU A 102 11.49 -7.05 0.69
CA LEU A 102 11.38 -8.52 0.75
C LEU A 102 10.73 -9.00 2.04
N ASP A 103 10.87 -8.22 3.12
CA ASP A 103 10.30 -8.56 4.43
C ASP A 103 8.78 -8.28 4.50
N PHE A 104 8.23 -7.52 3.54
CA PHE A 104 6.82 -7.08 3.46
C PHE A 104 6.21 -7.41 2.10
#